data_AF-A0A8T4YEA8-F1
#
_entry.id   AF-A0A8T4YEA8-F1
#
_cell.length_a   1.000
_cell.length_b   1.000
_cell.length_c   1.000
_cell.angle_alpha   90.00
_cell.angle_beta   90.00
_cell.angle_gamma   90.00
#
_symmetry.space_group_name_H-M   'P 1'
#
loop_
_entity.id
_entity.type
_entity.pdbx_description
1 polymer ?
#
loop_
_entity_poly.entity_id
_entity_poly.type
_entity_poly.pdbx_seq_one_letter_code
_entity_poly.pdbx_strand_id
1 'polypeptide(L)'
;MVRATNWAYGKSTLQMECHIGGLVGLTIFLLIGSRRYILETLKIVFSKSKSSNFKKIEENEPMSYRSMYLMSIVSLIGIIVLWVVSGFNLLEAVLMPITAFLIFWSTTRIYGLVGFAVSPGLRYSGFLYQALIWPTPPERRTVEFSTLMWVSNEHGSDCPELGWGGSLFSSFAAYRMASLTGVHSRDVLKISLITMMLVQLASIVGMLWVIYTFGLGRCSENFYAGNWNGI
;
A
#
# COMPACT_ATOMS: atom_id res chain seq x y z
N MET A 1 12.63 -10.01 -16.12
CA MET A 1 13.35 -8.80 -15.65
C MET A 1 13.79 -7.83 -16.75
N VAL A 2 14.23 -8.27 -17.95
CA VAL A 2 14.66 -7.32 -19.01
C VAL A 2 13.55 -6.37 -19.46
N ARG A 3 12.30 -6.84 -19.46
CA ARG A 3 11.10 -6.06 -19.75
C ARG A 3 10.70 -5.03 -18.68
N ALA A 4 11.21 -5.00 -17.45
CA ALA A 4 10.75 -3.98 -16.48
C ALA A 4 11.39 -2.60 -16.74
N THR A 5 12.64 -2.59 -17.23
CA THR A 5 13.47 -1.38 -17.30
C THR A 5 13.22 -0.51 -18.52
N ASN A 6 12.92 -1.11 -19.67
CA ASN A 6 12.61 -0.35 -20.90
C ASN A 6 11.28 0.42 -20.78
N TRP A 7 10.50 0.12 -19.73
CA TRP A 7 9.17 0.64 -19.49
C TRP A 7 9.14 1.62 -18.32
N ALA A 8 10.23 1.77 -17.57
CA ALA A 8 10.35 2.80 -16.54
C ALA A 8 10.87 4.14 -17.12
N TYR A 9 11.43 4.14 -18.33
CA TYR A 9 12.11 5.28 -18.95
C TYR A 9 11.73 5.50 -20.43
N GLY A 10 10.54 5.05 -20.87
CA GLY A 10 10.09 5.14 -22.27
C GLY A 10 9.36 6.46 -22.63
N LYS A 11 9.25 6.81 -23.92
CA LYS A 11 8.65 8.08 -24.40
C LYS A 11 7.14 8.29 -24.09
N SER A 12 6.43 7.32 -23.54
CA SER A 12 5.02 7.46 -23.11
C SER A 12 4.88 8.10 -21.70
N THR A 13 5.96 8.61 -21.13
CA THR A 13 6.04 9.13 -19.76
C THR A 13 5.15 10.33 -19.49
N LEU A 14 5.03 11.28 -20.42
CA LEU A 14 4.35 12.56 -20.15
C LEU A 14 2.87 12.42 -19.73
N GLN A 15 2.10 11.54 -20.37
CA GLN A 15 0.67 11.35 -20.02
C GLN A 15 0.50 10.61 -18.68
N MET A 16 1.42 9.70 -18.34
CA MET A 16 1.36 8.91 -17.11
C MET A 16 1.95 9.65 -15.90
N GLU A 17 2.95 10.51 -16.12
CA GLU A 17 3.46 11.46 -15.11
C GLU A 17 2.37 12.43 -14.64
N CYS A 18 1.45 12.85 -15.53
CA CYS A 18 0.29 13.64 -15.15
C CYS A 18 -0.66 12.87 -14.20
N HIS A 19 -0.79 11.55 -14.34
CA HIS A 19 -1.64 10.74 -13.47
C HIS A 19 -1.04 10.60 -12.07
N ILE A 20 0.25 10.28 -11.99
CA ILE A 20 0.98 10.17 -10.71
C ILE A 20 1.04 11.53 -10.02
N GLY A 21 1.39 12.59 -10.75
CA GLY A 21 1.41 13.96 -10.23
C GLY A 21 0.03 14.40 -9.72
N GLY A 22 -1.04 14.04 -10.43
CA GLY A 22 -2.42 14.27 -10.00
C GLY A 22 -2.78 13.55 -8.71
N LEU A 23 -2.38 12.27 -8.56
CA LEU A 23 -2.64 11.48 -7.35
C LEU A 23 -1.82 11.97 -6.15
N VAL A 24 -0.55 12.32 -6.35
CA VAL A 24 0.31 12.92 -5.32
C VAL A 24 -0.25 14.28 -4.91
N GLY A 25 -0.63 15.12 -5.87
CA GLY A 25 -1.27 16.41 -5.63
C GLY A 25 -2.58 16.27 -4.86
N LEU A 26 -3.40 15.27 -5.20
CA LEU A 26 -4.64 14.96 -4.49
C LEU A 26 -4.36 14.50 -3.05
N THR A 27 -3.36 13.65 -2.83
CA THR A 27 -2.96 13.24 -1.47
C THR A 27 -2.53 14.44 -0.64
N ILE A 28 -1.70 15.33 -1.19
CA ILE A 28 -1.27 16.56 -0.51
C ILE A 28 -2.48 17.45 -0.20
N PHE A 29 -3.38 17.63 -1.16
CA PHE A 29 -4.61 18.42 -0.97
C PHE A 29 -5.49 17.82 0.14
N LEU A 30 -5.66 16.50 0.16
CA LEU A 30 -6.43 15.80 1.19
C LEU A 30 -5.79 15.96 2.57
N LEU A 31 -4.46 15.85 2.68
CA LEU A 31 -3.73 16.07 3.94
C LEU A 31 -3.91 17.50 4.45
N ILE A 32 -3.83 18.48 3.55
CA ILE A 32 -4.07 19.88 3.90
C ILE A 32 -5.53 20.08 4.35
N GLY A 33 -6.49 19.44 3.67
CA GLY A 33 -7.90 19.47 4.04
C GLY A 33 -8.18 18.84 5.41
N SER A 34 -7.53 17.70 5.70
CA SER A 34 -7.68 16.97 6.96
C SER A 34 -6.75 17.43 8.09
N ARG A 35 -5.96 18.49 7.87
CA ARG A 35 -4.95 18.96 8.85
C ARG A 35 -5.52 19.23 10.24
N ARG A 36 -6.74 19.76 10.33
CA ARG A 36 -7.39 20.05 11.62
C ARG A 36 -7.68 18.76 12.40
N TYR A 37 -8.23 17.77 11.70
CA TYR A 37 -8.49 16.45 12.27
C TYR A 37 -7.21 15.78 12.76
N ILE A 38 -6.16 15.79 11.93
CA ILE A 38 -4.84 15.22 12.30
C ILE A 38 -4.26 15.94 13.54
N LEU A 39 -4.37 17.26 13.61
CA LEU A 39 -3.90 18.01 14.77
C LEU A 39 -4.72 17.71 16.03
N GLU A 40 -6.02 17.46 15.90
CA GLU A 40 -6.88 17.06 17.02
C GLU A 40 -6.52 15.66 17.53
N THR A 41 -6.32 14.68 16.64
CA THR A 41 -5.91 13.33 17.04
C THR A 41 -4.52 13.32 17.68
N LEU A 42 -3.58 14.12 17.17
CA LEU A 42 -2.26 14.30 17.80
C LEU A 42 -2.38 14.94 19.19
N LYS A 43 -3.22 15.97 19.35
CA LYS A 43 -3.48 16.57 20.66
C LYS A 43 -4.04 15.54 21.66
N ILE A 44 -4.91 14.62 21.22
CA ILE A 44 -5.45 13.55 22.09
C ILE A 44 -4.33 12.59 22.54
N VAL A 45 -3.39 12.26 21.65
CA VAL A 45 -2.25 11.39 21.96
C VAL A 45 -1.35 12.03 23.02
N PHE A 46 -0.98 13.31 22.83
CA PHE A 46 -0.05 14.02 23.71
C PHE A 46 -0.70 14.60 24.97
N SER A 47 -2.01 14.85 24.95
CA SER A 47 -2.73 15.35 26.12
C SER A 47 -2.95 14.22 27.13
N LYS A 48 -2.56 14.46 28.39
CA LYS A 48 -2.86 13.55 29.52
C LYS A 48 -4.34 13.60 29.94
N SER A 49 -5.13 14.54 29.42
CA SER A 49 -6.49 14.80 29.93
C SER A 49 -7.55 13.92 29.29
N LYS A 50 -8.19 13.06 30.10
CA LYS A 50 -9.44 12.34 29.78
C LYS A 50 -10.64 13.31 29.80
N SER A 51 -10.59 14.39 29.03
CA SER A 51 -11.76 15.26 28.88
C SER A 51 -12.92 14.47 28.26
N SER A 52 -14.14 14.65 28.78
CA SER A 52 -15.35 13.94 28.35
C SER A 52 -15.65 14.06 26.85
N ASN A 53 -15.19 15.15 26.21
CA ASN A 53 -15.29 15.34 24.77
C ASN A 53 -14.42 14.36 23.96
N PHE A 54 -13.28 13.91 24.48
CA PHE A 54 -12.39 12.99 23.76
C PHE A 54 -12.92 11.56 23.74
N LYS A 55 -13.62 11.14 24.79
CA LYS A 55 -14.26 9.81 24.84
C LYS A 55 -15.36 9.66 23.79
N LYS A 56 -16.12 10.71 23.50
CA LYS A 56 -17.16 10.70 22.45
C LYS A 56 -16.57 10.57 21.05
N ILE A 57 -15.37 11.12 20.83
CA ILE A 57 -14.66 11.00 19.55
C ILE A 57 -14.12 9.57 19.38
N GLU A 58 -13.56 8.98 20.44
CA GLU A 58 -13.03 7.60 20.41
C GLU A 58 -14.11 6.49 20.44
N GLU A 59 -15.37 6.82 20.75
CA GLU A 59 -16.45 5.83 20.97
C GLU A 59 -16.76 5.00 19.72
N ASN A 60 -16.65 5.60 18.53
CA ASN A 60 -16.90 4.93 17.25
C ASN A 60 -15.63 4.38 16.58
N GLU A 61 -14.48 4.55 17.22
CA GLU A 61 -13.19 4.14 16.66
C GLU A 61 -12.82 2.71 17.08
N PRO A 62 -12.14 1.94 16.21
CA PRO A 62 -11.83 0.53 16.50
C PRO A 62 -10.85 0.37 17.69
N MET A 63 -9.99 1.37 17.93
CA MET A 63 -9.00 1.40 18.99
C MET A 63 -8.71 2.83 19.46
N SER A 64 -8.02 2.98 20.59
CA SER A 64 -7.58 4.30 21.05
C SER A 64 -6.59 4.93 20.07
N TYR A 65 -6.60 6.26 19.93
CA TYR A 65 -5.67 6.94 19.01
C TYR A 65 -4.21 6.66 19.39
N ARG A 66 -3.90 6.52 20.68
CA ARG A 66 -2.54 6.18 21.15
C ARG A 66 -2.08 4.82 20.64
N SER A 67 -2.95 3.81 20.75
CA SER A 67 -2.66 2.48 20.21
C SER A 67 -2.51 2.53 18.69
N MET A 68 -3.35 3.30 18.01
CA MET A 68 -3.29 3.45 16.55
C MET A 68 -1.94 4.03 16.11
N TYR A 69 -1.51 5.17 16.69
CA TYR A 69 -0.22 5.76 16.33
C TYR A 69 0.97 4.87 16.71
N LEU A 70 0.91 4.20 17.86
CA LEU A 70 1.95 3.26 18.26
C LEU A 70 2.06 2.11 17.26
N MET A 71 0.93 1.49 16.88
CA MET A 71 0.90 0.42 15.89
C MET A 71 1.40 0.90 14.54
N SER A 72 1.00 2.09 14.09
CA SER A 72 1.48 2.67 12.84
C SER A 72 2.99 2.89 12.85
N ILE A 73 3.55 3.49 13.92
CA ILE A 73 5.01 3.72 14.04
C ILE A 73 5.77 2.40 14.09
N VAL A 74 5.32 1.44 14.91
CA VAL A 74 5.95 0.13 15.02
C VAL A 74 5.91 -0.62 13.68
N SER A 75 4.78 -0.57 12.97
CA SER A 75 4.66 -1.17 11.64
C SER A 75 5.56 -0.50 10.61
N LEU A 76 5.69 0.83 10.64
CA LEU A 76 6.57 1.59 9.75
C LEU A 76 8.05 1.26 9.98
N ILE A 77 8.48 1.19 11.24
CA ILE A 77 9.85 0.79 11.58
C ILE A 77 10.07 -0.67 11.20
N GLY A 78 9.12 -1.55 11.51
CA GLY A 78 9.20 -2.97 11.20
C GLY A 78 9.36 -3.22 9.71
N ILE A 79 8.56 -2.54 8.87
CA ILE A 79 8.66 -2.70 7.42
C ILE A 79 10.00 -2.16 6.90
N ILE A 80 10.50 -1.01 7.38
CA ILE A 80 11.82 -0.48 6.99
C ILE A 80 12.94 -1.47 7.34
N VAL A 81 12.91 -2.05 8.55
CA VAL A 81 13.90 -3.04 8.96
C VAL A 81 13.84 -4.28 8.07
N LEU A 82 12.65 -4.78 7.76
CA LEU A 82 12.48 -5.93 6.86
C LEU A 82 13.06 -5.65 5.47
N TRP A 83 12.89 -4.45 4.93
CA TRP A 83 13.46 -4.06 3.65
C TRP A 83 14.99 -3.99 3.68
N VAL A 84 15.57 -3.40 4.74
CA VAL A 84 17.02 -3.33 4.91
C VAL A 84 17.62 -4.74 5.04
N VAL A 85 16.99 -5.62 5.82
CA VAL A 85 17.41 -7.04 5.93
C VAL A 85 17.28 -7.78 4.60
N SER A 86 16.31 -7.40 3.77
CA SER A 86 16.12 -7.95 2.42
C SER A 86 17.16 -7.43 1.40
N GLY A 87 18.10 -6.59 1.84
CA GLY A 87 19.23 -6.12 1.03
C GLY A 87 19.02 -4.76 0.37
N PHE A 88 18.01 -3.98 0.78
CA PHE A 88 17.79 -2.64 0.26
C PHE A 88 18.59 -1.62 1.06
N ASN A 89 19.07 -0.56 0.41
CA ASN A 89 19.64 0.57 1.13
C ASN A 89 18.58 1.26 2.03
N LEU A 90 19.01 1.90 3.12
CA LEU A 90 18.13 2.57 4.07
C LEU A 90 17.26 3.64 3.40
N LEU A 91 17.84 4.43 2.49
CA LEU A 91 17.09 5.43 1.74
C LEU A 91 15.96 4.78 0.93
N GLU A 92 16.25 3.64 0.30
CA GLU A 92 15.28 2.93 -0.52
C GLU A 92 14.15 2.33 0.31
N ALA A 93 14.51 1.72 1.44
CA ALA A 93 13.58 1.16 2.41
C ALA A 93 12.62 2.23 2.98
N VAL A 94 13.10 3.46 3.18
CA VAL A 94 12.29 4.58 3.68
C VAL A 94 11.38 5.16 2.60
N LEU A 95 11.86 5.27 1.36
CA LEU A 95 11.07 5.81 0.26
C LEU A 95 9.89 4.91 -0.11
N MET A 96 9.96 3.61 0.18
CA MET A 96 8.92 2.63 -0.19
C MET A 96 7.57 2.93 0.47
N PRO A 97 7.46 3.00 1.82
CA PRO A 97 6.21 3.32 2.47
C PRO A 97 5.71 4.73 2.14
N ILE A 98 6.61 5.68 1.87
CA ILE A 98 6.23 7.06 1.48
C ILE A 98 5.55 7.03 0.10
N THR A 99 6.16 6.34 -0.87
CA THR A 99 5.61 6.19 -2.22
C THR A 99 4.23 5.53 -2.17
N ALA A 100 4.15 4.39 -1.48
CA ALA A 100 2.89 3.66 -1.34
C ALA A 100 1.81 4.50 -0.64
N PHE A 101 2.16 5.27 0.40
CA PHE A 101 1.21 6.14 1.08
C PHE A 101 0.68 7.25 0.15
N LEU A 102 1.56 7.91 -0.61
CA LEU A 102 1.17 8.99 -1.51
C LEU A 102 0.20 8.53 -2.60
N ILE A 103 0.36 7.30 -3.09
CA ILE A 103 -0.49 6.73 -4.15
C ILE A 103 -1.75 6.09 -3.59
N PHE A 104 -1.64 5.26 -2.54
CA PHE A 104 -2.81 4.55 -2.03
C PHE A 104 -3.77 5.45 -1.27
N TRP A 105 -3.31 6.55 -0.66
CA TRP A 105 -4.23 7.45 0.05
C TRP A 105 -5.25 8.12 -0.88
N SER A 106 -4.79 8.71 -1.98
CA SER A 106 -5.66 9.36 -2.98
C SER A 106 -6.53 8.37 -3.72
N THR A 107 -5.98 7.24 -4.16
CA THR A 107 -6.74 6.20 -4.87
C THR A 107 -7.83 5.58 -4.00
N THR A 108 -7.58 5.41 -2.70
CA THR A 108 -8.61 4.96 -1.73
C THR A 108 -9.73 5.98 -1.59
N ARG A 109 -9.39 7.28 -1.57
CA ARG A 109 -10.40 8.33 -1.52
C ARG A 109 -11.28 8.30 -2.76
N ILE A 110 -10.68 8.13 -3.94
CA ILE A 110 -11.41 8.00 -5.21
C ILE A 110 -12.31 6.75 -5.16
N TYR A 111 -11.77 5.61 -4.72
CA TYR A 111 -12.53 4.38 -4.54
C TYR A 111 -13.74 4.56 -3.61
N GLY A 112 -13.55 5.23 -2.48
CA GLY A 112 -14.64 5.50 -1.54
C GLY A 112 -15.71 6.47 -2.06
N LEU A 113 -15.42 7.27 -3.09
CA LEU A 113 -16.37 8.22 -3.69
C LEU A 113 -17.08 7.64 -4.91
N VAL A 114 -16.36 6.91 -5.77
CA VAL A 114 -16.85 6.49 -7.09
C VAL A 114 -17.12 4.99 -7.15
N GLY A 115 -16.62 4.20 -6.20
CA GLY A 115 -16.85 2.75 -6.11
C GLY A 115 -15.92 1.91 -6.98
N PHE A 116 -15.01 2.51 -7.74
CA PHE A 116 -13.98 1.79 -8.49
C PHE A 116 -12.60 2.39 -8.25
N ALA A 117 -11.59 1.53 -8.35
CA ALA A 117 -10.20 1.91 -8.20
C ALA A 117 -9.70 2.57 -9.48
N VAL A 118 -9.15 3.78 -9.37
CA VAL A 118 -8.33 4.32 -10.46
C VAL A 118 -6.94 3.72 -10.31
N SER A 119 -6.52 2.92 -11.28
CA SER A 119 -5.12 2.52 -11.35
C SER A 119 -4.29 3.79 -11.66
N PRO A 120 -3.23 4.06 -10.88
CA PRO A 120 -2.26 5.13 -11.18
C PRO A 120 -1.59 4.97 -12.56
N GLY A 121 -1.80 3.84 -13.23
CA GLY A 121 -1.21 3.50 -14.51
C GLY A 121 -0.05 2.55 -14.28
N LEU A 122 -0.10 1.43 -14.97
CA LEU A 122 0.95 0.42 -15.00
C LEU A 122 2.33 1.09 -15.16
N ARG A 123 3.25 0.79 -14.22
CA ARG A 123 4.71 0.71 -14.45
C ARG A 123 5.58 1.98 -14.31
N TYR A 124 5.12 3.07 -13.68
CA TYR A 124 5.94 4.28 -13.39
C TYR A 124 5.85 4.82 -11.94
N SER A 125 5.11 4.08 -11.15
CA SER A 125 4.88 4.08 -9.72
C SER A 125 6.12 4.20 -8.80
N GLY A 126 7.30 3.81 -9.27
CA GLY A 126 8.59 4.08 -8.61
C GLY A 126 9.05 5.54 -8.72
N PHE A 127 8.13 6.50 -8.87
CA PHE A 127 8.44 7.87 -9.26
C PHE A 127 9.42 8.57 -8.31
N LEU A 128 9.36 8.31 -6.99
CA LEU A 128 10.34 8.84 -6.04
C LEU A 128 11.73 8.22 -6.24
N TYR A 129 11.80 6.93 -6.59
CA TYR A 129 13.06 6.27 -6.91
C TYR A 129 13.66 6.80 -8.20
N GLN A 130 12.82 7.03 -9.21
CA GLN A 130 13.24 7.64 -10.46
C GLN A 130 13.66 9.09 -10.25
N ALA A 131 12.95 9.86 -9.43
CA ALA A 131 13.29 11.25 -9.17
C ALA A 131 14.54 11.43 -8.31
N LEU A 132 14.77 10.57 -7.30
CA LEU A 132 15.77 10.80 -6.25
C LEU A 132 16.99 9.89 -6.34
N ILE A 133 16.87 8.66 -6.86
CA ILE A 133 17.96 7.66 -6.83
C ILE A 133 18.44 7.32 -8.24
N TRP A 134 17.52 6.97 -9.15
CA TRP A 134 17.83 6.61 -10.54
C TRP A 134 17.05 7.48 -11.54
N PRO A 135 17.43 8.76 -11.75
CA PRO A 135 16.88 9.59 -12.84
C PRO A 135 17.05 8.96 -14.21
N THR A 136 18.10 8.18 -14.37
CA THR A 136 18.35 7.32 -15.52
C THR A 136 18.62 5.90 -15.05
N PRO A 137 18.28 4.88 -15.86
CA PRO A 137 18.56 3.51 -15.49
C PRO A 137 20.09 3.32 -15.36
N PRO A 138 20.57 2.62 -14.32
CA PRO A 138 22.00 2.39 -14.15
C PRO A 138 22.54 1.56 -15.32
N GLU A 139 23.76 1.89 -15.76
CA GLU A 139 24.42 1.23 -16.90
C GLU A 139 24.55 -0.29 -16.69
N ARG A 140 24.80 -0.71 -15.45
CA ARG A 140 24.70 -2.10 -15.01
C ARG A 140 23.50 -2.27 -14.10
N ARG A 141 22.59 -3.17 -14.47
CA ARG A 141 21.44 -3.50 -13.62
C ARG A 141 21.90 -4.34 -12.44
N THR A 142 21.76 -3.77 -11.25
CA THR A 142 21.94 -4.51 -10.00
C THR A 142 20.66 -5.30 -9.68
N VAL A 143 20.81 -6.33 -8.85
CA VAL A 143 19.68 -7.09 -8.31
C VAL A 143 18.80 -6.19 -7.44
N GLU A 144 19.42 -5.27 -6.69
CA GLU A 144 18.75 -4.23 -5.90
C GLU A 144 17.81 -3.38 -6.78
N PHE A 145 18.35 -2.75 -7.83
CA PHE A 145 17.56 -1.95 -8.77
C PHE A 145 16.40 -2.76 -9.37
N SER A 146 16.67 -4.01 -9.78
CA SER A 146 15.65 -4.85 -10.43
C SER A 146 14.53 -5.25 -9.47
N THR A 147 14.88 -5.64 -8.25
CA THR A 147 13.93 -6.05 -7.21
C THR A 147 13.13 -4.86 -6.73
N LEU A 148 13.78 -3.74 -6.45
CA LEU A 148 13.12 -2.52 -5.99
C LEU A 148 12.15 -1.97 -7.04
N MET A 149 12.58 -1.88 -8.30
CA MET A 149 11.69 -1.45 -9.39
C MET A 149 10.52 -2.41 -9.56
N TRP A 150 10.70 -3.71 -9.35
CA TRP A 150 9.58 -4.65 -9.39
C TRP A 150 8.61 -4.43 -8.23
N VAL A 151 9.09 -4.36 -6.97
CA VAL A 151 8.16 -4.23 -5.85
C VAL A 151 7.51 -2.86 -5.78
N SER A 152 8.26 -1.78 -6.03
CA SER A 152 7.70 -0.43 -6.05
C SER A 152 6.68 -0.25 -7.17
N ASN A 153 6.91 -0.85 -8.34
CA ASN A 153 5.97 -0.69 -9.44
C ASN A 153 4.73 -1.56 -9.30
N GLU A 154 4.89 -2.85 -9.01
CA GLU A 154 3.76 -3.79 -8.97
C GLU A 154 3.00 -3.68 -7.65
N HIS A 155 3.69 -3.79 -6.51
CA HIS A 155 3.00 -3.99 -5.23
C HIS A 155 2.75 -2.67 -4.49
N GLY A 156 3.74 -1.78 -4.53
CA GLY A 156 3.66 -0.49 -3.86
C GLY A 156 2.89 0.54 -4.66
N SER A 157 2.90 0.39 -5.99
CA SER A 157 2.48 1.29 -7.05
C SER A 157 1.13 1.08 -7.72
N ASP A 158 0.82 -0.17 -8.07
CA ASP A 158 -0.09 -0.47 -9.18
C ASP A 158 -1.58 -0.52 -8.77
N CYS A 159 -2.40 -1.10 -9.65
CA CYS A 159 -3.79 -1.41 -9.38
C CYS A 159 -3.94 -2.20 -8.06
N PRO A 160 -5.01 -1.96 -7.29
CA PRO A 160 -5.21 -2.61 -5.99
C PRO A 160 -5.23 -4.14 -6.02
N GLU A 161 -5.51 -4.75 -7.16
CA GLU A 161 -5.56 -6.20 -7.35
C GLU A 161 -4.17 -6.88 -7.29
N LEU A 162 -3.07 -6.18 -7.60
CA LEU A 162 -1.73 -6.76 -7.71
C LEU A 162 -0.80 -6.43 -6.53
N GLY A 163 -1.32 -5.82 -5.46
CA GLY A 163 -0.43 -5.27 -4.45
C GLY A 163 -1.06 -4.91 -3.11
N TRP A 164 -0.44 -3.94 -2.46
CA TRP A 164 -0.83 -3.52 -1.11
C TRP A 164 -2.18 -2.80 -1.09
N GLY A 165 -2.57 -2.18 -2.20
CA GLY A 165 -3.83 -1.45 -2.33
C GLY A 165 -5.07 -2.30 -2.02
N GLY A 166 -5.11 -3.56 -2.45
CA GLY A 166 -6.28 -4.42 -2.24
C GLY A 166 -6.59 -4.66 -0.76
N SER A 167 -5.54 -4.86 0.03
CA SER A 167 -5.66 -5.02 1.49
C SER A 167 -6.19 -3.75 2.18
N LEU A 168 -5.79 -2.59 1.66
CA LEU A 168 -6.21 -1.29 2.18
C LEU A 168 -7.65 -0.97 1.77
N PHE A 169 -8.02 -1.25 0.53
CA PHE A 169 -9.36 -0.99 -0.02
C PHE A 169 -10.40 -1.90 0.63
N SER A 170 -10.08 -3.20 0.75
CA SER A 170 -10.93 -4.16 1.45
C SER A 170 -11.12 -3.80 2.93
N SER A 171 -10.07 -3.29 3.60
CA SER A 171 -10.18 -2.82 4.99
C SER A 171 -11.15 -1.65 5.11
N PHE A 172 -11.04 -0.63 4.26
CA PHE A 172 -11.97 0.51 4.28
C PHE A 172 -13.40 0.13 3.89
N ALA A 173 -13.55 -0.74 2.89
CA ALA A 173 -14.85 -1.29 2.52
C ALA A 173 -15.48 -2.08 3.68
N ALA A 174 -14.68 -2.86 4.41
CA ALA A 174 -15.14 -3.60 5.59
C ALA A 174 -15.63 -2.67 6.69
N TYR A 175 -14.93 -1.58 7.00
CA TYR A 175 -15.40 -0.57 7.96
C TYR A 175 -16.68 0.13 7.49
N ARG A 176 -16.80 0.44 6.19
CA ARG A 176 -18.02 1.01 5.64
C ARG A 176 -19.20 0.04 5.78
N MET A 177 -18.99 -1.24 5.47
CA MET A 177 -20.01 -2.27 5.65
C MET A 177 -20.39 -2.44 7.12
N ALA A 178 -19.41 -2.43 8.03
CA ALA A 178 -19.65 -2.50 9.48
C ALA A 178 -20.60 -1.40 9.96
N SER A 179 -20.37 -0.17 9.50
CA SER A 179 -21.21 0.98 9.80
C SER A 179 -22.64 0.83 9.27
N LEU A 180 -22.83 0.15 8.13
CA LEU A 180 -24.16 -0.08 7.54
C LEU A 180 -24.89 -1.24 8.21
N THR A 181 -24.17 -2.26 8.69
CA THR A 181 -24.74 -3.44 9.33
C THR A 181 -24.82 -3.34 10.85
N GLY A 182 -24.41 -2.21 11.43
CA GLY A 182 -24.38 -2.00 12.89
C GLY A 182 -23.34 -2.88 13.62
N VAL A 183 -22.34 -3.39 12.91
CA VAL A 183 -21.26 -4.20 13.50
C VAL A 183 -20.20 -3.27 14.09
N HIS A 184 -19.71 -3.59 15.28
CA HIS A 184 -18.73 -2.77 15.99
C HIS A 184 -17.36 -2.77 15.27
N SER A 185 -16.81 -1.58 14.99
CA SER A 185 -15.54 -1.39 14.26
C SER A 185 -14.37 -2.19 14.83
N ARG A 186 -14.32 -2.37 16.16
CA ARG A 186 -13.30 -3.17 16.85
C ARG A 186 -13.26 -4.63 16.40
N ASP A 187 -14.41 -5.25 16.13
CA ASP A 187 -14.43 -6.66 15.73
C ASP A 187 -14.00 -6.80 14.27
N VAL A 188 -14.36 -5.83 13.42
CA VAL A 188 -13.84 -5.75 12.05
C VAL A 188 -12.32 -5.62 12.04
N LEU A 189 -11.75 -4.75 12.87
CA LEU A 189 -10.30 -4.63 12.99
C LEU A 189 -9.64 -5.97 13.35
N LYS A 190 -10.15 -6.67 14.37
CA LYS A 190 -9.59 -7.95 14.82
C LYS A 190 -9.64 -9.00 13.71
N ILE A 191 -10.80 -9.13 13.06
CA ILE A 191 -11.01 -10.09 11.97
C ILE A 191 -10.09 -9.76 10.80
N SER A 192 -9.99 -8.48 10.42
CA SER A 192 -9.09 -8.05 9.33
C SER A 192 -7.63 -8.38 9.65
N LEU A 193 -7.14 -8.09 10.86
CA LEU A 193 -5.76 -8.41 11.26
C LEU A 193 -5.47 -9.92 11.20
N ILE A 194 -6.38 -10.74 11.76
CA ILE A 194 -6.23 -12.21 11.75
C ILE A 194 -6.25 -12.72 10.31
N THR A 195 -7.18 -12.23 9.50
CA THR A 195 -7.34 -12.66 8.10
C THR A 195 -6.11 -12.30 7.28
N MET A 196 -5.57 -11.08 7.41
CA MET A 196 -4.35 -10.67 6.70
C MET A 196 -3.16 -11.58 7.03
N MET A 197 -3.01 -12.00 8.29
CA MET A 197 -1.94 -12.93 8.68
C MET A 197 -2.15 -14.34 8.11
N LEU A 198 -3.37 -14.88 8.24
CA LEU A 198 -3.68 -16.24 7.78
C LEU A 198 -3.62 -16.36 6.26
N VAL A 199 -4.14 -15.37 5.53
CA VAL A 199 -4.13 -15.35 4.07
C VAL A 199 -2.69 -15.35 3.55
N GLN A 200 -1.78 -14.57 4.15
CA GLN A 200 -0.39 -14.56 3.68
C GLN A 200 0.29 -15.93 3.85
N LEU A 201 0.06 -16.60 4.98
CA LEU A 201 0.61 -17.94 5.22
C LEU A 201 0.01 -18.98 4.27
N ALA A 202 -1.31 -18.97 4.12
CA ALA A 202 -2.01 -19.86 3.21
C ALA A 202 -1.57 -19.65 1.75
N SER A 203 -1.39 -18.39 1.32
CA SER A 203 -0.94 -18.03 -0.02
C SER A 203 0.48 -18.54 -0.30
N ILE A 204 1.42 -18.41 0.64
CA ILE A 204 2.79 -18.92 0.45
C ILE A 204 2.79 -20.45 0.37
N VAL A 205 2.09 -21.13 1.27
CA VAL A 205 2.01 -22.60 1.28
C VAL A 205 1.34 -23.11 0.01
N GLY A 206 0.23 -22.49 -0.39
CA GLY A 206 -0.49 -22.82 -1.62
C GLY A 206 0.36 -22.60 -2.87
N MET A 207 1.08 -21.47 -2.95
CA MET A 207 1.99 -21.18 -4.04
C MET A 207 3.10 -22.24 -4.14
N LEU A 208 3.74 -22.59 -3.02
CA LEU A 208 4.78 -23.63 -3.01
C LEU A 208 4.22 -24.98 -3.45
N TRP A 209 3.06 -25.38 -2.92
CA TRP A 209 2.41 -26.64 -3.28
C TRP A 209 2.11 -26.72 -4.78
N VAL A 210 1.58 -25.66 -5.39
CA VAL A 210 1.32 -25.62 -6.84
C VAL A 210 2.62 -25.71 -7.64
N ILE A 211 3.64 -24.93 -7.25
CA ILE A 211 4.95 -24.95 -7.93
C ILE A 211 5.56 -26.36 -7.91
N TYR A 212 5.49 -27.06 -6.78
CA TYR A 212 6.00 -28.43 -6.67
C TYR A 212 5.17 -29.47 -7.42
N THR A 213 3.85 -29.29 -7.48
CA THR A 213 2.95 -30.27 -8.10
C THR A 213 2.94 -30.17 -9.63
N PHE A 214 2.88 -28.95 -10.17
CA PHE A 214 2.71 -28.72 -11.60
C PHE A 214 4.00 -28.27 -12.29
N GLY A 215 4.98 -27.79 -11.52
CA GLY A 215 6.22 -27.22 -12.04
C GLY A 215 6.01 -25.79 -12.53
N LEU A 216 6.92 -24.89 -12.14
CA LEU A 216 6.79 -23.47 -12.44
C LEU A 216 6.67 -23.15 -13.94
N GLY A 217 7.36 -23.91 -14.79
CA GLY A 217 7.33 -23.72 -16.25
C GLY A 217 6.01 -24.12 -16.91
N ARG A 218 5.09 -24.75 -16.19
CA ARG A 218 3.75 -25.13 -16.69
C ARG A 218 2.64 -24.24 -16.14
N CYS A 219 2.91 -23.47 -15.10
CA CYS A 219 2.01 -22.43 -14.61
C CYS A 219 2.06 -21.26 -15.60
N SER A 220 0.91 -20.87 -16.15
CA SER A 220 0.83 -19.71 -17.06
C SER A 220 1.24 -18.42 -16.34
N GLU A 221 1.63 -17.38 -17.08
CA GLU A 221 1.92 -16.05 -16.51
C GLU A 221 0.75 -15.53 -15.64
N ASN A 222 -0.48 -16.00 -15.90
CA ASN A 222 -1.70 -15.64 -15.16
C ASN A 222 -1.79 -16.28 -13.76
N PHE A 223 -1.01 -17.33 -13.49
CA PHE A 223 -0.99 -18.00 -12.18
C PHE A 223 -0.49 -17.06 -11.07
N TYR A 224 0.41 -16.13 -11.42
CA TYR A 224 0.93 -15.11 -10.49
C TYR A 224 -0.04 -13.95 -10.24
N ALA A 225 -0.97 -13.69 -11.16
CA ALA A 225 -1.91 -12.57 -11.08
C ALA A 225 -3.24 -12.94 -10.37
N GLY A 226 -3.35 -14.15 -9.79
CA GLY A 226 -4.60 -14.63 -9.18
C GLY A 226 -5.75 -14.81 -10.16
N ASN A 227 -5.48 -14.80 -11.47
CA ASN A 227 -6.50 -14.88 -12.51
C ASN A 227 -6.69 -16.34 -12.94
N TRP A 228 -7.60 -17.03 -12.24
CA TRP A 228 -7.93 -18.44 -12.44
C TRP A 228 -8.78 -18.74 -13.68
N ASN A 229 -9.12 -17.73 -14.49
CA ASN A 229 -10.03 -17.87 -15.64
C ASN A 229 -9.38 -18.49 -16.89
N GLY A 230 -8.25 -19.19 -16.74
CA GLY A 230 -7.45 -19.72 -17.84
C GLY A 230 -6.97 -21.16 -17.64
N ILE A 231 -7.71 -21.95 -16.86
CA ILE A 231 -7.66 -23.42 -16.86
C ILE A 231 -8.98 -23.92 -17.45
#